data_AF-A0AAW3RJI6-F1
#
_entry.id   AF-A0AAW3RJI6-F1
#
_cell.length_a   1.000
_cell.length_b   1.000
_cell.length_c   1.000
_cell.angle_alpha   90.00
_cell.angle_beta   90.00
_cell.angle_gamma   90.00
#
_symmetry.space_group_name_H-M   'P 1'
#
loop_
_entity.id
_entity.type
_entity.pdbx_description
1 polymer ?
#
loop_
_entity_poly.entity_id
_entity_poly.type
_entity_poly.pdbx_seq_one_letter_code
_entity_poly.pdbx_strand_id
1 'polypeptide(L)' 'MEHGKWQIEDHTQGSDCREVLLFRMVDQDHEFSLPLSVVLNCLWIAEKEGYVPKLPEQWKIDVENAY' A
#
# COMPACT_ATOMS: atom_id res chain seq x y z
N MET A 1 9.60 -5.84 -24.32
CA MET A 1 9.21 -6.55 -23.08
C MET A 1 8.74 -5.47 -22.11
N GLU A 2 7.43 -5.34 -21.91
CA GLU A 2 6.85 -4.38 -20.96
C GLU A 2 7.30 -4.75 -19.54
N HIS A 3 8.28 -4.03 -19.01
CA HIS A 3 8.67 -4.11 -17.61
C HIS A 3 7.72 -3.20 -16.83
N GLY A 4 6.92 -3.74 -15.92
CA GLY A 4 6.20 -2.90 -14.95
C GLY A 4 4.76 -3.25 -14.60
N LYS A 5 4.21 -4.42 -14.98
CA LYS A 5 2.94 -4.85 -14.40
C LYS A 5 3.19 -5.45 -13.01
N TRP A 6 3.03 -4.63 -11.98
CA TRP A 6 2.84 -5.11 -10.61
C TRP A 6 1.70 -6.13 -10.61
N GLN A 7 1.93 -7.30 -9.99
CA GLN A 7 0.86 -8.28 -9.77
C GLN A 7 -0.05 -7.70 -8.69
N ILE A 8 -1.06 -6.97 -9.13
CA ILE A 8 -2.10 -6.36 -8.30
C ILE A 8 -3.30 -7.29 -8.34
N GLU A 9 -3.68 -7.80 -7.17
CA GLU A 9 -4.95 -8.50 -7.02
C GLU A 9 -5.99 -7.50 -6.48
N ASP A 10 -7.01 -7.23 -7.30
CA ASP A 10 -8.17 -6.40 -6.94
C ASP A 10 -9.23 -7.30 -6.29
N HIS A 11 -9.48 -7.06 -5.01
CA HIS A 11 -10.43 -7.82 -4.19
C HIS A 11 -11.71 -7.02 -3.88
N THR A 12 -12.03 -5.95 -4.62
CA THR A 12 -13.21 -5.09 -4.38
C THR A 12 -14.57 -5.80 -4.47
N GLN A 13 -14.61 -7.06 -4.92
CA GLN A 13 -15.84 -7.85 -5.10
C GLN A 13 -16.01 -9.01 -4.10
N GLY A 14 -15.11 -9.17 -3.11
CA GLY A 14 -15.24 -10.18 -2.07
C GLY A 14 -16.08 -9.68 -0.90
N SER A 15 -17.00 -10.53 -0.40
CA SER A 15 -18.03 -10.18 0.60
C SER A 15 -17.50 -9.88 2.03
N ASP A 16 -16.18 -9.74 2.22
CA ASP A 16 -15.54 -9.34 3.49
C ASP A 16 -14.20 -8.59 3.26
N CYS A 17 -14.02 -7.96 2.10
CA CYS A 17 -12.74 -7.38 1.71
C CYS A 17 -12.57 -5.95 2.26
N ARG A 18 -12.06 -5.85 3.48
CA ARG A 18 -11.66 -4.57 4.12
C ARG A 18 -10.40 -3.94 3.51
N GLU A 19 -9.74 -4.64 2.58
CA GLU A 19 -8.48 -4.22 1.96
C GLU A 19 -8.64 -4.20 0.44
N VAL A 20 -8.49 -3.01 -0.15
CA VAL A 20 -8.73 -2.74 -1.58
C VAL A 20 -7.57 -3.23 -2.45
N LEU A 21 -6.37 -3.29 -1.90
CA LEU A 21 -5.15 -3.60 -2.63
C LEU A 21 -4.18 -4.40 -1.76
N LEU A 22 -3.73 -5.55 -2.28
CA LEU A 22 -2.70 -6.39 -1.68
C LEU A 22 -1.46 -6.42 -2.58
N PHE A 23 -0.31 -6.12 -1.99
CA PHE A 23 1.00 -6.21 -2.64
C PHE A 23 1.60 -7.57 -2.35
N ARG A 24 1.70 -8.43 -3.37
CA ARG A 24 2.38 -9.72 -3.26
C ARG A 24 3.88 -9.52 -3.27
N MET A 25 4.56 -9.99 -2.23
CA MET A 25 5.99 -9.90 -2.02
C MET A 25 6.56 -11.32 -1.97
N VAL A 26 7.58 -11.58 -2.79
CA VAL A 26 8.23 -12.90 -2.88
C VAL A 26 9.74 -12.69 -2.85
N ASP A 27 10.43 -13.33 -1.91
CA ASP A 27 11.88 -13.48 -1.93
C ASP A 27 12.27 -14.93 -2.31
N GLN A 28 13.51 -15.35 -2.07
CA GLN A 28 13.96 -16.70 -2.47
C GLN A 28 13.27 -17.82 -1.66
N ASP A 29 12.86 -17.54 -0.43
CA ASP A 29 12.42 -18.54 0.55
C ASP A 29 11.01 -18.28 1.11
N HIS A 30 10.48 -17.07 0.94
CA HIS A 30 9.21 -16.64 1.53
C HIS A 30 8.32 -15.89 0.54
N GLU A 31 7.02 -16.11 0.71
CA GLU A 31 5.96 -15.37 0.05
C GLU A 31 5.02 -14.80 1.11
N PHE A 32 4.74 -13.51 1.03
CA PHE A 32 3.76 -12.84 1.87
C PHE A 32 3.09 -11.69 1.11
N SER A 33 1.94 -11.23 1.61
CA SER A 33 1.24 -10.08 1.05
C SER A 33 1.20 -8.94 2.06
N LEU A 34 1.41 -7.71 1.57
CA LEU A 34 1.23 -6.49 2.35
C LEU A 34 -0.06 -5.80 1.93
N PRO A 35 -1.01 -5.58 2.85
CA PRO A 35 -2.14 -4.70 2.59
C PRO A 35 -1.69 -3.25 2.37
N LEU A 36 -2.41 -2.52 1.52
CA LEU A 36 -2.13 -1.10 1.27
C LEU A 36 -2.17 -0.28 2.56
N SER A 37 -3.08 -0.60 3.49
CA SER A 37 -3.14 0.04 4.81
C SER A 37 -1.80 -0.03 5.57
N VAL A 38 -1.10 -1.17 5.47
CA VAL A 38 0.22 -1.37 6.08
C VAL A 38 1.28 -0.53 5.37
N VAL A 39 1.26 -0.50 4.04
CA VAL A 39 2.21 0.30 3.24
C VAL A 39 2.08 1.79 3.56
N LEU A 40 0.85 2.30 3.63
CA LEU A 40 0.60 3.69 3.99
C LEU A 40 1.04 3.99 5.44
N ASN A 41 0.81 3.07 6.37
CA ASN A 41 1.33 3.16 7.75
C ASN A 41 2.85 3.28 7.81
N CYS A 42 3.56 2.46 7.04
CA CYS A 42 5.01 2.59 6.93
C CYS A 42 5.41 3.97 6.37
N LEU A 43 4.67 4.50 5.39
CA LEU A 43 4.93 5.82 4.81
C LEU A 43 4.72 6.96 5.83
N TRP A 44 3.62 6.94 6.61
CA TRP A 44 3.38 7.94 7.66
C TRP A 44 4.48 7.93 8.73
N ILE A 45 4.95 6.74 9.12
CA ILE A 45 6.08 6.60 10.05
C ILE A 45 7.36 7.19 9.43
N ALA A 46 7.67 6.83 8.18
CA ALA A 46 8.86 7.34 7.50
C ALA A 46 8.85 8.87 7.37
N GLU A 47 7.69 9.48 7.14
CA GLU A 47 7.54 10.93 7.09
C GLU A 47 7.79 11.54 8.48
N LYS A 48 7.15 10.99 9.51
CA LYS A 48 7.29 11.46 10.90
C LYS A 48 8.74 11.39 11.41
N GLU A 49 9.45 10.33 11.05
CA GLU A 49 10.85 10.10 11.43
C GLU A 49 11.85 10.83 10.49
N GLY A 50 11.38 11.50 9.44
CA GLY A 50 12.20 12.31 8.55
C GLY A 50 12.99 11.54 7.49
N TYR A 51 12.67 10.26 7.27
CA TYR A 51 13.25 9.45 6.19
C TYR A 51 12.68 9.78 4.81
N VAL A 52 11.48 10.37 4.76
CA VAL A 52 10.90 10.94 3.53
C VAL A 52 10.53 12.41 3.76
N PRO A 53 10.46 13.23 2.69
CA PRO A 53 9.96 14.60 2.78
C PRO A 53 8.53 14.65 3.31
N LYS A 54 8.15 15.81 3.87
CA LYS A 54 6.75 16.05 4.25
C LYS A 54 5.84 15.90 3.05
N LEU A 55 4.80 15.10 3.22
CA LEU A 55 3.76 14.87 2.24
C LEU A 55 2.75 16.03 2.30
N PRO A 56 2.14 16.43 1.16
CA PRO A 56 1.12 17.46 1.16
C PRO A 56 -0.06 17.07 2.07
N GLU A 57 -0.50 17.99 2.93
CA GLU A 57 -1.59 17.72 3.88
C GLU A 57 -2.89 17.31 3.18
N GLN A 58 -3.21 17.95 2.05
CA GLN A 58 -4.39 17.57 1.26
C GLN A 58 -4.31 16.12 0.76
N TRP A 59 -3.12 15.66 0.36
CA TRP A 59 -2.95 14.28 -0.09
C TRP A 59 -3.18 13.28 1.04
N LYS A 60 -2.74 13.58 2.28
CA LYS A 60 -3.01 12.73 3.44
C LYS A 60 -4.50 12.65 3.74
N ILE A 61 -5.20 13.79 3.71
CA ILE A 61 -6.66 13.86 3.89
C ILE A 61 -7.38 13.03 2.81
N ASP A 62 -6.96 13.15 1.56
CA ASP A 62 -7.57 12.41 0.45
C ASP A 62 -7.38 10.89 0.62
N VAL A 63 -6.21 10.46 1.12
CA VAL A 63 -5.92 9.05 1.43
C VAL A 63 -6.76 8.57 2.62
N GLU A 64 -6.84 9.32 3.72
CA GLU A 64 -7.67 8.97 4.89
C GLU A 64 -9.17 8.94 4.59
N ASN A 65 -9.66 9.70 3.60
CA ASN A 65 -11.05 9.64 3.18
C ASN A 65 -11.32 8.45 2.24
N ALA A 66 -10.29 7.92 1.59
CA ALA A 66 -10.41 6.79 0.67
C ALA A 66 -10.31 5.43 1.39
N TYR A 67 -9.78 5.37 2.62
CA TYR A 67 -9.48 4.14 3.37
C TYR A 67 -9.79 4.30 4.87
#